data_AF-A0A5J4YAB3-F1
#
_entry.id   AF-A0A5J4YAB3-F1
#
_cell.length_a   1.000
_cell.length_b   1.000
_cell.length_c   1.000
_cell.angle_alpha   90.00
_cell.angle_beta   90.00
_cell.angle_gamma   90.00
#
_symmetry.space_group_name_H-M   'P 1'
#
loop_
_entity.id
_entity.type
_entity.pdbx_description
1 polymer ?
#
loop_
_entity_poly.entity_id
_entity_poly.type
_entity_poly.pdbx_seq_one_letter_code
_entity_poly.pdbx_strand_id
1 'polypeptide(L)'
;AAEVGQAGLVENLQGMWCDAVAVLVGWEWPHARRAIWQAGTASTAAAVQAWLQILHTGEISEQAPIPAVTESVLRSNELREGTTVSLDQQVTCSVAFAKGQERRVFFAIQGLPQADSALQGAAAQAALATAATTTVASVVLADPGQQSNTGVVLSLAPLLGANPEVGRSHPRWLHVHVRPHVRGLLKLLKGSSHGTVLMSIGRQLVDGHWVLSFATPQQAQYAQDMVVQHTARLRTLHGEAMLPMLMSSRSL
;
A
#
# COMPACT_ATOMS: atom_id res chain seq x y z
N ALA A 1 -11.61 22.86 -9.72
CA ALA A 1 -10.45 22.00 -10.03
C ALA A 1 -9.76 21.49 -8.76
N ALA A 2 -9.47 22.35 -7.78
CA ALA A 2 -8.87 21.97 -6.49
C ALA A 2 -9.69 20.95 -5.71
N GLU A 3 -10.96 21.25 -5.51
CA GLU A 3 -11.90 20.40 -4.78
C GLU A 3 -12.11 19.05 -5.47
N VAL A 4 -12.10 19.04 -6.81
CA VAL A 4 -12.19 17.81 -7.62
C VAL A 4 -10.94 16.94 -7.46
N GLY A 5 -9.75 17.56 -7.41
CA GLY A 5 -8.49 16.86 -7.17
C GLY A 5 -8.38 16.31 -5.74
N GLN A 6 -8.86 17.06 -4.74
CA GLN A 6 -8.91 16.61 -3.34
C GLN A 6 -9.91 15.46 -3.14
N ALA A 7 -11.12 15.58 -3.71
CA ALA A 7 -12.11 14.51 -3.65
C ALA A 7 -11.58 13.21 -4.29
N GLY A 8 -10.95 13.32 -5.46
CA GLY A 8 -10.30 12.17 -6.10
C GLY A 8 -9.16 11.57 -5.27
N LEU A 9 -8.35 12.39 -4.60
CA LEU A 9 -7.29 11.90 -3.71
C LEU A 9 -7.86 11.15 -2.49
N VAL A 10 -8.91 11.70 -1.86
CA VAL A 10 -9.59 11.07 -0.73
C VAL A 10 -10.21 9.73 -1.13
N GLU A 11 -10.84 9.66 -2.31
CA GLU A 11 -11.38 8.43 -2.86
C GLU A 11 -10.29 7.37 -3.09
N ASN A 12 -9.16 7.76 -3.67
CA ASN A 12 -8.03 6.85 -3.90
C ASN A 12 -7.38 6.35 -2.59
N LEU A 13 -7.36 7.17 -1.54
CA LEU A 13 -6.90 6.77 -0.20
C LEU A 13 -7.84 5.73 0.46
N GLN A 14 -9.09 5.65 0.04
CA GLN A 14 -10.05 4.63 0.47
C GLN A 14 -10.00 3.37 -0.43
N GLY A 15 -9.35 3.45 -1.59
CA GLY A 15 -9.22 2.37 -2.55
C GLY A 15 -8.19 1.30 -2.16
N MET A 16 -8.12 0.25 -2.98
CA MET A 16 -7.17 -0.87 -2.81
C MET A 16 -5.71 -0.49 -3.11
N TRP A 17 -5.51 0.66 -3.76
CA TRP A 17 -4.21 1.19 -4.20
C TRP A 17 -3.72 2.37 -3.35
N CYS A 18 -4.25 2.54 -2.14
CA CYS A 18 -3.91 3.62 -1.22
C CYS A 18 -2.38 3.77 -0.99
N ASP A 19 -1.66 2.67 -0.84
CA ASP A 19 -0.19 2.63 -0.71
C ASP A 19 0.55 3.16 -1.96
N ALA A 20 -0.01 2.95 -3.15
CA ALA A 20 0.57 3.43 -4.39
C ALA A 20 0.43 4.94 -4.55
N VAL A 21 -0.61 5.56 -3.97
CA VAL A 21 -0.90 7.00 -4.14
C VAL A 21 0.30 7.85 -3.73
N ALA A 22 0.83 7.64 -2.53
CA ALA A 22 1.97 8.40 -2.02
C ALA A 22 3.21 8.26 -2.92
N VAL A 23 3.47 7.04 -3.37
CA VAL A 23 4.60 6.71 -4.26
C VAL A 23 4.44 7.38 -5.62
N LEU A 24 3.24 7.32 -6.22
CA LEU A 24 2.93 7.93 -7.51
C LEU A 24 3.04 9.45 -7.46
N VAL A 25 2.54 10.07 -6.38
CA VAL A 25 2.64 11.51 -6.17
C VAL A 25 4.11 11.94 -6.06
N GLY A 26 4.90 11.24 -5.23
CA GLY A 26 6.33 11.52 -5.10
C GLY A 26 7.10 11.35 -6.42
N TRP A 27 6.70 10.36 -7.24
CA TRP A 27 7.31 10.10 -8.55
C TRP A 27 6.94 11.14 -9.62
N GLU A 28 5.67 11.56 -9.66
CA GLU A 28 5.16 12.54 -10.64
C GLU A 28 5.54 13.99 -10.28
N TRP A 29 5.82 14.30 -9.00
CA TRP A 29 6.06 15.67 -8.53
C TRP A 29 7.11 16.45 -9.36
N PRO A 30 8.31 15.91 -9.66
CA PRO A 30 9.30 16.62 -10.47
C PRO A 30 8.86 16.83 -11.93
N HIS A 31 8.01 15.94 -12.46
CA HIS A 31 7.48 16.04 -13.81
C HIS A 31 6.38 17.11 -13.89
N ALA A 32 5.44 17.09 -12.94
CA ALA A 32 4.41 18.11 -12.80
C ALA A 32 5.01 19.51 -12.65
N ARG A 33 6.03 19.66 -11.80
CA ARG A 33 6.75 20.94 -11.62
C ARG A 33 7.35 21.43 -12.93
N ARG A 34 8.06 20.57 -13.68
CA ARG A 34 8.69 20.95 -14.96
C ARG A 34 7.67 21.35 -16.01
N ALA A 35 6.56 20.62 -16.09
CA ALA A 35 5.52 20.86 -17.09
C ALA A 35 4.82 22.21 -16.94
N ILE A 36 4.65 22.68 -15.69
CA ILE A 36 4.10 24.01 -15.41
C ILE A 36 4.99 25.11 -15.99
N TRP A 37 6.31 24.98 -15.87
CA TRP A 37 7.26 25.95 -16.42
C TRP A 37 7.46 25.83 -17.94
N GLN A 38 7.06 24.70 -18.55
CA GLN A 38 7.30 24.40 -19.96
C GLN A 38 6.03 24.39 -20.83
N ALA A 39 4.88 24.84 -20.31
CA ALA A 39 3.58 24.84 -21.00
C ALA A 39 3.21 23.46 -21.60
N GLY A 40 3.57 22.38 -20.89
CA GLY A 40 3.32 20.99 -21.30
C GLY A 40 2.17 20.35 -20.54
N THR A 41 1.41 19.46 -21.21
CA THR A 41 0.32 18.67 -20.62
C THR A 41 0.87 17.57 -19.70
N ALA A 42 1.05 17.86 -18.41
CA ALA A 42 1.32 16.83 -17.39
C ALA A 42 0.05 16.35 -16.68
N SER A 43 0.12 15.12 -16.17
CA SER A 43 -0.99 14.39 -15.55
C SER A 43 -1.65 15.17 -14.40
N THR A 44 -2.97 15.03 -14.29
CA THR A 44 -3.88 16.03 -13.72
C THR A 44 -3.76 16.25 -12.22
N ALA A 45 -3.42 15.26 -11.39
CA ALA A 45 -3.47 15.45 -9.92
C ALA A 45 -2.25 16.21 -9.37
N ALA A 46 -1.02 15.80 -9.74
CA ALA A 46 0.21 16.47 -9.33
C ALA A 46 0.36 17.84 -9.99
N ALA A 47 -0.06 17.97 -11.25
CA ALA A 47 -0.13 19.26 -11.93
C ALA A 47 -1.14 20.20 -11.25
N VAL A 48 -2.35 19.72 -10.90
CA VAL A 48 -3.34 20.53 -10.18
C VAL A 48 -2.83 20.96 -8.81
N GLN A 49 -2.16 20.08 -8.04
CA GLN A 49 -1.57 20.46 -6.75
C GLN A 49 -0.43 21.47 -6.87
N ALA A 50 0.47 21.30 -7.84
CA ALA A 50 1.54 22.26 -8.08
C ALA A 50 0.99 23.60 -8.60
N TRP A 51 -0.09 23.59 -9.40
CA TRP A 51 -0.86 24.79 -9.76
C TRP A 51 -1.52 25.45 -8.55
N LEU A 52 -2.07 24.68 -7.61
CA LEU A 52 -2.68 25.23 -6.40
C LEU A 52 -1.68 25.85 -5.45
N GLN A 53 -0.48 25.26 -5.34
CA GLN A 53 0.64 25.89 -4.63
C GLN A 53 0.99 27.23 -5.28
N ILE A 54 1.18 27.30 -6.61
CA ILE A 54 1.43 28.59 -7.28
C ILE A 54 0.33 29.61 -6.96
N LEU A 55 -0.93 29.19 -7.04
CA LEU A 55 -2.06 30.09 -6.82
C LEU A 55 -2.18 30.56 -5.36
N HIS A 56 -1.68 29.80 -4.38
CA HIS A 56 -1.74 30.16 -2.95
C HIS A 56 -0.48 30.85 -2.43
N THR A 57 0.71 30.38 -2.82
CA THR A 57 1.99 30.82 -2.28
C THR A 57 2.82 31.66 -3.25
N GLY A 58 2.43 31.74 -4.53
CA GLY A 58 3.20 32.43 -5.58
C GLY A 58 4.45 31.68 -6.05
N GLU A 59 4.79 30.56 -5.41
CA GLU A 59 6.00 29.77 -5.65
C GLU A 59 5.68 28.26 -5.57
N ILE A 60 6.33 27.43 -6.40
CA ILE A 60 6.31 25.96 -6.23
C ILE A 60 7.52 25.56 -5.38
N SER A 61 7.29 24.83 -4.29
CA SER A 61 8.39 24.26 -3.51
C SER A 61 9.27 23.34 -4.37
N GLU A 62 10.60 23.52 -4.28
CA GLU A 62 11.55 22.60 -4.88
C GLU A 62 11.48 21.19 -4.27
N GLN A 63 11.00 21.10 -3.03
CA GLN A 63 10.82 19.84 -2.31
C GLN A 63 9.37 19.36 -2.47
N ALA A 64 9.21 18.08 -2.80
CA ALA A 64 7.90 17.45 -2.84
C ALA A 64 7.24 17.47 -1.46
N PRO A 65 5.91 17.65 -1.37
CA PRO A 65 5.19 17.66 -0.09
C PRO A 65 5.27 16.31 0.64
N ILE A 66 5.66 15.25 -0.08
CA ILE A 66 5.93 13.91 0.43
C ILE A 66 7.34 13.53 -0.07
N PRO A 67 8.21 12.95 0.77
CA PRO A 67 9.54 12.55 0.35
C PRO A 67 9.47 11.62 -0.87
N ALA A 68 10.32 11.89 -1.86
CA ALA A 68 10.37 11.07 -3.06
C ALA A 68 10.79 9.64 -2.72
N VAL A 69 9.86 8.70 -2.87
CA VAL A 69 10.11 7.29 -2.62
C VAL A 69 10.84 6.70 -3.82
N THR A 70 12.09 6.27 -3.62
CA THR A 70 12.89 5.64 -4.67
C THR A 70 12.57 4.15 -4.78
N GLU A 71 12.76 3.58 -5.98
CA GLU A 71 12.59 2.13 -6.18
C GLU A 71 13.52 1.29 -5.29
N SER A 72 14.71 1.82 -4.95
CA SER A 72 15.65 1.18 -4.04
C SER A 72 15.09 1.09 -2.62
N VAL A 73 14.44 2.16 -2.13
CA VAL A 73 13.81 2.18 -0.80
C VAL A 73 12.65 1.19 -0.73
N LEU A 74 11.81 1.12 -1.77
CA LEU A 74 10.76 0.12 -1.83
C LEU A 74 11.33 -1.30 -1.84
N ARG A 75 12.40 -1.53 -2.61
CA ARG A 75 13.05 -2.85 -2.72
C ARG A 75 13.69 -3.30 -1.41
N SER A 76 14.22 -2.38 -0.60
CA SER A 76 14.81 -2.71 0.70
C SER A 76 13.75 -3.06 1.75
N ASN A 77 12.56 -2.50 1.62
CA ASN A 77 11.45 -2.70 2.55
C ASN A 77 10.45 -3.77 2.10
N GLU A 78 10.64 -4.35 0.91
CA GLU A 78 9.80 -5.41 0.35
C GLU A 78 10.23 -6.78 0.87
N LEU A 79 9.29 -7.49 1.49
CA LEU A 79 9.46 -8.89 1.87
C LEU A 79 9.48 -9.77 0.62
N ARG A 80 10.23 -10.88 0.64
CA ARG A 80 10.35 -11.79 -0.52
C ARG A 80 9.98 -13.21 -0.15
N GLU A 81 9.50 -13.94 -1.14
CA GLU A 81 9.36 -15.39 -1.05
C GLU A 81 10.73 -16.03 -0.77
N GLY A 82 10.74 -17.07 0.07
CA GLY A 82 11.95 -17.72 0.56
C GLY A 82 12.63 -17.02 1.73
N THR A 83 12.20 -15.81 2.13
CA THR A 83 12.74 -15.14 3.32
C THR A 83 12.22 -15.78 4.60
N THR A 84 13.09 -16.01 5.58
CA THR A 84 12.70 -16.42 6.93
C THR A 84 12.25 -15.21 7.74
N VAL A 85 11.10 -15.31 8.40
CA VAL A 85 10.49 -14.24 9.19
C VAL A 85 10.06 -14.74 10.57
N SER A 86 10.07 -13.83 11.56
CA SER A 86 9.39 -14.05 12.85
C SER A 86 7.93 -13.66 12.73
N LEU A 87 7.05 -14.51 13.22
CA LEU A 87 5.62 -14.45 13.08
C LEU A 87 5.00 -14.44 14.49
N ASP A 88 4.89 -13.25 15.08
CA ASP A 88 4.43 -13.10 16.47
C ASP A 88 2.91 -13.24 16.61
N GLN A 89 2.17 -12.89 15.54
CA GLN A 89 0.71 -13.00 15.44
C GLN A 89 0.35 -13.80 14.18
N GLN A 90 0.38 -15.13 14.30
CA GLN A 90 0.09 -16.05 13.21
C GLN A 90 -1.13 -16.93 13.46
N VAL A 91 -1.85 -17.22 12.39
CA VAL A 91 -2.98 -18.15 12.38
C VAL A 91 -2.65 -19.30 11.45
N THR A 92 -2.86 -20.54 11.90
CA THR A 92 -2.66 -21.70 11.03
C THR A 92 -3.85 -21.86 10.09
N CYS A 93 -3.57 -22.04 8.80
CA CYS A 93 -4.57 -22.34 7.78
C CYS A 93 -4.02 -23.31 6.75
N SER A 94 -4.91 -23.82 5.90
CA SER A 94 -4.56 -24.59 4.71
C SER A 94 -4.76 -23.74 3.46
N VAL A 95 -3.85 -23.88 2.50
CA VAL A 95 -3.97 -23.29 1.15
C VAL A 95 -3.65 -24.35 0.09
N ALA A 96 -4.30 -24.25 -1.07
CA ALA A 96 -3.99 -25.09 -2.23
C ALA A 96 -3.61 -24.21 -3.42
N PHE A 97 -2.32 -24.17 -3.77
CA PHE A 97 -1.84 -23.46 -4.97
C PHE A 97 -2.08 -24.24 -6.26
N ALA A 98 -2.21 -25.57 -6.14
CA ALA A 98 -2.55 -26.46 -7.23
C ALA A 98 -3.52 -27.54 -6.74
N LYS A 99 -4.33 -28.10 -7.65
CA LYS A 99 -5.27 -29.18 -7.33
C LYS A 99 -4.52 -30.36 -6.70
N GLY A 100 -4.93 -30.73 -5.49
CA GLY A 100 -4.32 -31.85 -4.74
C GLY A 100 -3.03 -31.49 -3.97
N GLN A 101 -2.57 -30.23 -4.01
CA GLN A 101 -1.43 -29.76 -3.22
C GLN A 101 -1.87 -28.82 -2.10
N GLU A 102 -2.66 -29.36 -1.17
CA GLU A 102 -3.00 -28.63 0.05
C GLU A 102 -1.80 -28.59 0.99
N ARG A 103 -1.47 -27.41 1.51
CA ARG A 103 -0.36 -27.19 2.44
C ARG A 103 -0.88 -26.47 3.66
N ARG A 104 -0.45 -26.91 4.85
CA ARG A 104 -0.66 -26.14 6.08
C ARG A 104 0.39 -25.05 6.16
N VAL A 105 -0.05 -23.83 6.36
CA VAL A 105 0.78 -22.63 6.37
C VAL A 105 0.37 -21.73 7.52
N PHE A 106 1.25 -20.81 7.88
CA PHE A 106 0.94 -19.69 8.74
C PHE A 106 0.46 -18.49 7.92
N PHE A 107 -0.63 -17.89 8.37
CA PHE A 107 -1.18 -16.63 7.90
C PHE A 107 -0.82 -15.53 8.90
N ALA A 108 -0.16 -14.47 8.44
CA ALA A 108 0.28 -13.37 9.30
C ALA A 108 0.38 -12.05 8.51
N ILE A 109 0.62 -10.95 9.22
CA ILE A 109 0.91 -9.63 8.63
C ILE A 109 2.35 -9.26 8.95
N GLN A 110 3.07 -8.74 7.95
CA GLN A 110 4.47 -8.34 8.06
C GLN A 110 4.71 -6.98 7.38
N GLY A 111 5.86 -6.36 7.67
CA GLY A 111 6.27 -5.10 7.02
C GLY A 111 5.46 -3.87 7.46
N LEU A 112 4.79 -3.94 8.62
CA LEU A 112 4.11 -2.78 9.21
C LEU A 112 5.14 -1.72 9.62
N PRO A 113 4.81 -0.42 9.47
CA PRO A 113 5.67 0.65 9.95
C PRO A 113 5.78 0.57 11.47
N GLN A 114 6.99 0.71 11.99
CA GLN A 114 7.26 0.68 13.43
C GLN A 114 7.46 2.09 13.96
N ALA A 115 6.90 2.35 15.16
CA ALA A 115 7.12 3.60 15.84
C ALA A 115 8.52 3.59 16.47
N ASP A 116 9.24 4.70 16.32
CA ASP A 116 10.47 4.91 17.07
C ASP A 116 10.13 5.09 18.55
N SER A 117 10.63 4.20 19.40
CA SER A 117 10.37 4.20 20.84
C SER A 117 10.94 5.44 21.56
N ALA A 118 11.88 6.16 20.92
CA ALA A 118 12.43 7.40 21.44
C ALA A 118 11.48 8.60 21.24
N LEU A 119 10.57 8.53 20.26
CA LEU A 119 9.63 9.61 19.95
C LEU A 119 8.31 9.39 20.69
N GLN A 120 7.68 10.47 21.14
CA GLN A 120 6.37 10.43 21.78
C GLN A 120 5.41 11.49 21.21
N GLY A 121 4.12 11.26 21.37
CA GLY A 121 3.07 12.19 20.95
C GLY A 121 3.05 12.44 19.44
N ALA A 122 2.79 13.68 19.05
CA ALA A 122 2.61 14.07 17.64
C ALA A 122 3.86 13.80 16.76
N ALA A 123 5.07 13.90 17.32
CA ALA A 123 6.30 13.65 16.59
C ALA A 123 6.45 12.17 16.19
N ALA A 124 6.09 11.24 17.09
CA ALA A 124 6.08 9.81 16.80
C ALA A 124 5.05 9.48 15.71
N GLN A 125 3.87 10.10 15.78
CA GLN A 125 2.81 9.89 14.80
C GLN A 125 3.24 10.37 13.40
N ALA A 126 3.83 11.57 13.30
CA ALA A 126 4.33 12.11 12.04
C ALA A 126 5.46 11.25 11.43
N ALA A 127 6.39 10.76 12.27
CA ALA A 127 7.44 9.84 11.84
C ALA A 127 6.86 8.51 11.33
N LEU A 128 5.86 7.97 12.02
CA LEU A 128 5.19 6.73 11.63
C LEU A 128 4.40 6.88 10.32
N ALA A 129 3.70 8.00 10.13
CA ALA A 129 3.03 8.34 8.89
C ALA A 129 4.03 8.47 7.72
N THR A 130 5.17 9.10 7.97
CA THR A 130 6.27 9.19 6.98
C THR A 130 6.80 7.80 6.64
N ALA A 131 7.06 6.96 7.64
CA ALA A 131 7.53 5.59 7.44
C ALA A 131 6.55 4.76 6.60
N ALA A 132 5.23 4.91 6.83
CA ALA A 132 4.18 4.22 6.07
C ALA A 132 4.25 4.48 4.56
N THR A 133 4.76 5.64 4.11
CA THR A 133 4.93 5.92 2.68
C THR A 133 6.05 5.11 2.02
N THR A 134 6.94 4.51 2.82
CA THR A 134 8.13 3.79 2.36
C THR A 134 8.11 2.29 2.69
N THR A 135 7.21 1.84 3.56
CA THR A 135 7.08 0.44 3.93
C THR A 135 6.12 -0.30 3.01
N VAL A 136 6.33 -1.61 2.86
CA VAL A 136 5.49 -2.49 2.02
C VAL A 136 4.83 -3.53 2.92
N ALA A 137 3.82 -3.09 3.68
CA ALA A 137 3.08 -3.97 4.56
C ALA A 137 2.31 -5.02 3.75
N SER A 138 2.46 -6.29 4.13
CA SER A 138 1.95 -7.42 3.37
C SER A 138 1.29 -8.46 4.28
N VAL A 139 0.23 -9.07 3.77
CA VAL A 139 -0.27 -10.35 4.26
C VAL A 139 0.65 -11.45 3.73
N VAL A 140 1.02 -12.38 4.60
CA VAL A 140 2.03 -13.40 4.36
C VAL A 140 1.43 -14.78 4.58
N LEU A 141 1.67 -15.67 3.60
CA LEU A 141 1.59 -17.11 3.79
C LEU A 141 3.01 -17.63 3.98
N ALA A 142 3.27 -18.33 5.08
CA ALA A 142 4.58 -18.85 5.39
C ALA A 142 4.53 -20.34 5.75
N ASP A 143 5.53 -21.10 5.31
CA ASP A 143 5.74 -22.47 5.75
C ASP A 143 6.28 -22.45 7.19
N PRO A 144 5.79 -23.31 8.12
CA PRO A 144 6.32 -23.36 9.47
C PRO A 144 7.82 -23.64 9.50
N GLY A 145 8.56 -22.79 10.20
CA GLY A 145 10.00 -22.94 10.40
C GLY A 145 10.35 -23.99 11.46
N GLN A 146 11.66 -24.21 11.64
CA GLN A 146 12.20 -25.13 12.67
C GLN A 146 12.01 -24.60 14.09
N GLN A 147 11.96 -23.28 14.26
CA GLN A 147 11.74 -22.63 15.56
C GLN A 147 10.27 -22.22 15.71
N SER A 148 9.77 -22.22 16.95
CA SER A 148 8.46 -21.67 17.27
C SER A 148 8.36 -20.24 16.76
N ASN A 149 7.22 -19.88 16.15
CA ASN A 149 6.94 -18.56 15.61
C ASN A 149 7.86 -18.10 14.48
N THR A 150 8.60 -19.00 13.83
CA THR A 150 9.32 -18.67 12.59
C THR A 150 8.64 -19.31 11.39
N GLY A 151 8.79 -18.69 10.22
CA GLY A 151 8.33 -19.28 8.98
C GLY A 151 9.09 -18.79 7.76
N VAL A 152 9.06 -19.57 6.68
CA VAL A 152 9.61 -19.19 5.38
C VAL A 152 8.47 -18.69 4.51
N VAL A 153 8.58 -17.45 4.03
CA VAL A 153 7.57 -16.83 3.18
C VAL A 153 7.36 -17.67 1.91
N LEU A 154 6.12 -18.13 1.69
CA LEU A 154 5.70 -18.83 0.49
C LEU A 154 5.05 -17.88 -0.51
N SER A 155 4.23 -16.96 -0.03
CA SER A 155 3.54 -16.00 -0.88
C SER A 155 3.10 -14.77 -0.10
N LEU A 156 2.92 -13.66 -0.83
CA LEU A 156 2.72 -12.33 -0.29
C LEU A 156 1.60 -11.59 -1.03
N ALA A 157 0.81 -10.82 -0.30
CA ALA A 157 -0.20 -9.92 -0.86
C ALA A 157 -0.11 -8.55 -0.16
N PRO A 158 -0.09 -7.43 -0.91
CA PRO A 158 -0.11 -6.09 -0.31
C PRO A 158 -1.30 -5.90 0.63
N LEU A 159 -1.04 -5.49 1.88
CA LEU A 159 -2.06 -5.44 2.93
C LEU A 159 -3.25 -4.55 2.54
N LEU A 160 -2.98 -3.35 2.01
CA LEU A 160 -4.02 -2.38 1.62
C LEU A 160 -4.88 -2.83 0.43
N GLY A 161 -4.45 -3.88 -0.30
CA GLY A 161 -5.21 -4.49 -1.39
C GLY A 161 -5.78 -5.87 -1.06
N ALA A 162 -5.54 -6.41 0.14
CA ALA A 162 -5.81 -7.80 0.46
C ALA A 162 -7.31 -8.16 0.53
N ASN A 163 -8.19 -7.17 0.75
CA ASN A 163 -9.65 -7.28 0.82
C ASN A 163 -10.18 -8.66 1.33
N PRO A 164 -10.04 -8.93 2.64
CA PRO A 164 -10.37 -10.24 3.20
C PRO A 164 -11.88 -10.46 3.34
N GLU A 165 -12.39 -11.60 2.86
CA GLU A 165 -13.82 -11.94 2.90
C GLU A 165 -14.05 -13.37 3.37
N VAL A 166 -14.81 -13.56 4.45
CA VAL A 166 -15.22 -14.89 4.89
C VAL A 166 -16.28 -15.45 3.94
N GLY A 167 -16.12 -16.72 3.54
CA GLY A 167 -17.01 -17.40 2.62
C GLY A 167 -18.43 -17.56 3.18
N ARG A 168 -19.44 -17.05 2.46
CA ARG A 168 -20.85 -17.13 2.89
C ARG A 168 -21.35 -18.57 3.05
N SER A 169 -20.95 -19.46 2.13
CA SER A 169 -21.31 -20.88 2.18
C SER A 169 -20.33 -21.73 3.01
N HIS A 170 -19.11 -21.24 3.19
CA HIS A 170 -18.04 -21.94 3.90
C HIS A 170 -17.41 -20.99 4.92
N PRO A 171 -17.95 -20.92 6.15
CA PRO A 171 -17.52 -19.92 7.14
C PRO A 171 -16.10 -20.17 7.69
N ARG A 172 -15.47 -21.29 7.33
CA ARG A 172 -14.05 -21.59 7.59
C ARG A 172 -13.13 -21.07 6.50
N TRP A 173 -13.67 -20.60 5.38
CA TRP A 173 -12.87 -20.15 4.25
C TRP A 173 -12.73 -18.64 4.30
N LEU A 174 -11.49 -18.18 4.11
CA LEU A 174 -11.17 -16.76 3.91
C LEU A 174 -10.69 -16.59 2.48
N HIS A 175 -11.37 -15.71 1.77
CA HIS A 175 -10.99 -15.23 0.47
C HIS A 175 -10.10 -14.01 0.65
N VAL A 176 -8.94 -13.98 -0.01
CA VAL A 176 -7.99 -12.87 0.07
C VAL A 176 -7.59 -12.48 -1.34
N HIS A 177 -7.78 -11.21 -1.66
CA HIS A 177 -7.39 -10.63 -2.93
C HIS A 177 -5.87 -10.41 -2.99
N VAL A 178 -5.23 -10.75 -4.11
CA VAL A 178 -3.77 -10.70 -4.24
C VAL A 178 -3.41 -9.82 -5.43
N ARG A 179 -3.27 -8.52 -5.20
CA ARG A 179 -2.83 -7.62 -6.27
C ARG A 179 -1.31 -7.56 -6.41
N PRO A 180 -0.79 -7.11 -7.56
CA PRO A 180 0.64 -6.85 -7.71
C PRO A 180 1.15 -5.73 -6.80
N HIS A 181 2.41 -5.84 -6.37
CA HIS A 181 3.10 -4.82 -5.58
C HIS A 181 3.32 -3.51 -6.38
N VAL A 182 3.37 -2.37 -5.67
CA VAL A 182 3.59 -1.02 -6.23
C VAL A 182 4.88 -0.93 -7.06
N ARG A 183 5.89 -1.76 -6.76
CA ARG A 183 7.12 -1.89 -7.55
C ARG A 183 6.85 -2.37 -8.98
N GLY A 184 5.92 -3.30 -9.19
CA GLY A 184 5.50 -3.76 -10.52
C GLY A 184 4.88 -2.61 -11.31
N LEU A 185 4.02 -1.83 -10.65
CA LEU A 185 3.42 -0.62 -11.20
C LEU A 185 4.48 0.41 -11.63
N LEU A 186 5.49 0.67 -10.80
CA LEU A 186 6.59 1.59 -11.15
C LEU A 186 7.41 1.13 -12.36
N LYS A 187 7.62 -0.18 -12.54
CA LYS A 187 8.30 -0.69 -13.73
C LYS A 187 7.50 -0.42 -15.01
N LEU A 188 6.18 -0.56 -14.97
CA LEU A 188 5.30 -0.25 -16.10
C LEU A 188 5.32 1.25 -16.43
N LEU A 189 5.35 2.10 -15.41
CA LEU A 189 5.43 3.56 -15.56
C LEU A 189 6.74 4.03 -16.19
N LYS A 190 7.88 3.38 -15.88
CA LYS A 190 9.19 3.71 -16.48
C LYS A 190 9.30 3.33 -17.96
N GLY A 191 8.52 2.33 -18.41
CA GLY A 191 8.57 1.82 -19.78
C GLY A 191 7.62 2.50 -20.76
N SER A 192 6.86 3.51 -20.33
CA SER A 192 5.77 4.09 -21.12
C SER A 192 5.91 5.61 -21.30
N SER A 193 5.47 6.11 -22.46
CA SER A 193 5.38 7.55 -22.74
C SER A 193 4.33 8.19 -21.84
N HIS A 194 4.67 9.31 -21.21
CA HIS A 194 3.81 10.04 -20.28
C HIS A 194 2.42 10.32 -20.88
N GLY A 195 1.35 9.99 -20.13
CA GLY A 195 -0.04 10.34 -20.46
C GLY A 195 -1.00 9.16 -20.68
N THR A 196 -0.52 8.02 -21.20
CA THR A 196 -1.41 6.87 -21.54
C THR A 196 -1.48 5.80 -20.44
N VAL A 197 -0.64 5.92 -19.41
CA VAL A 197 -0.31 4.84 -18.46
C VAL A 197 -1.44 4.54 -17.48
N LEU A 198 -2.13 5.57 -16.96
CA LEU A 198 -3.22 5.41 -16.00
C LEU A 198 -4.37 4.54 -16.55
N MET A 199 -4.59 4.57 -17.86
CA MET A 199 -5.63 3.79 -18.55
C MET A 199 -5.17 2.37 -18.92
N SER A 200 -3.86 2.12 -19.04
CA SER A 200 -3.31 0.79 -19.38
C SER A 200 -2.88 -0.03 -18.16
N ILE A 201 -2.61 0.63 -17.03
CA ILE A 201 -2.26 0.00 -15.74
C ILE A 201 -3.30 -1.05 -15.33
N GLY A 202 -4.59 -0.73 -15.46
CA GLY A 202 -5.67 -1.66 -15.10
C GLY A 202 -5.76 -2.92 -15.96
N ARG A 203 -5.14 -2.95 -17.16
CA ARG A 203 -5.13 -4.14 -18.03
C ARG A 203 -3.93 -5.05 -17.82
N GLN A 204 -2.86 -4.55 -17.20
CA GLN A 204 -1.60 -5.28 -17.01
C GLN A 204 -1.40 -5.78 -15.56
N LEU A 205 -2.22 -5.31 -14.63
CA LEU A 205 -2.26 -5.80 -13.27
C LEU A 205 -3.23 -6.98 -13.21
N VAL A 206 -2.70 -8.19 -13.35
CA VAL A 206 -3.48 -9.41 -13.10
C VAL A 206 -3.54 -9.59 -11.59
N ASP A 207 -4.73 -9.43 -11.05
CA ASP A 207 -4.98 -9.76 -9.66
C ASP A 207 -5.14 -11.28 -9.49
N GLY A 208 -4.57 -11.78 -8.41
CA GLY A 208 -4.70 -13.16 -7.94
C GLY A 208 -5.71 -13.27 -6.80
N HIS A 209 -5.93 -14.51 -6.37
CA HIS A 209 -6.87 -14.83 -5.30
C HIS A 209 -6.37 -16.00 -4.47
N TRP A 210 -6.37 -15.85 -3.14
CA TRP A 210 -6.18 -16.96 -2.23
C TRP A 210 -7.50 -17.39 -1.64
N VAL A 211 -7.67 -18.70 -1.49
CA VAL A 211 -8.72 -19.30 -0.69
C VAL A 211 -8.05 -20.10 0.41
N LEU A 212 -8.19 -19.61 1.64
CA LEU A 212 -7.57 -20.18 2.82
C LEU A 212 -8.63 -20.91 3.63
N SER A 213 -8.36 -22.13 4.07
CA SER A 213 -9.24 -22.90 4.93
C SER A 213 -8.69 -22.95 6.34
N PHE A 214 -9.46 -22.49 7.32
CA PHE A 214 -9.11 -22.51 8.74
C PHE A 214 -9.74 -23.71 9.45
N ALA A 215 -9.21 -24.06 10.63
CA ALA A 215 -9.77 -25.18 11.40
C ALA A 215 -11.18 -24.87 11.89
N THR A 216 -11.41 -23.62 12.31
CA THR A 216 -12.71 -23.15 12.83
C THR A 216 -13.16 -21.85 12.16
N PRO A 217 -14.47 -21.56 12.12
CA PRO A 217 -14.99 -20.27 11.65
C PRO A 217 -14.42 -19.07 12.41
N GLN A 218 -14.19 -19.24 13.72
CA GLN A 218 -13.64 -18.20 14.58
C GLN A 218 -12.22 -17.82 14.18
N GLN A 219 -11.41 -18.79 13.71
CA GLN A 219 -10.07 -18.50 13.19
C GLN A 219 -10.11 -17.75 11.86
N ALA A 220 -11.04 -18.10 10.97
CA ALA A 220 -11.25 -17.38 9.72
C ALA A 220 -11.69 -15.93 9.98
N GLN A 221 -12.61 -15.73 10.92
CA GLN A 221 -13.04 -14.40 11.35
C GLN A 221 -11.90 -13.61 11.99
N TYR A 222 -11.14 -14.22 12.89
CA TYR A 222 -9.99 -13.57 13.51
C TYR A 222 -8.93 -13.13 12.48
N ALA A 223 -8.65 -13.97 11.48
CA ALA A 223 -7.75 -13.63 10.38
C ALA A 223 -8.29 -12.46 9.53
N GLN A 224 -9.60 -12.41 9.27
CA GLN A 224 -10.26 -11.28 8.61
C GLN A 224 -10.10 -10.00 9.43
N ASP A 225 -10.45 -10.04 10.73
CA ASP A 225 -10.42 -8.88 11.63
C ASP A 225 -9.00 -8.33 11.76
N MET A 226 -8.00 -9.21 11.84
CA MET A 226 -6.58 -8.83 11.84
C MET A 226 -6.23 -8.01 10.60
N VAL A 227 -6.57 -8.49 9.39
CA VAL A 227 -6.29 -7.75 8.14
C VAL A 227 -7.06 -6.43 8.09
N VAL A 228 -8.35 -6.41 8.47
CA VAL A 228 -9.17 -5.19 8.47
C VAL A 228 -8.60 -4.14 9.42
N GLN A 229 -8.25 -4.53 10.65
CA GLN A 229 -7.70 -3.62 11.66
C GLN A 229 -6.38 -2.99 11.20
N HIS A 230 -5.46 -3.81 10.70
CA HIS A 230 -4.17 -3.32 10.24
C HIS A 230 -4.29 -2.48 8.95
N THR A 231 -5.21 -2.83 8.05
CA THR A 231 -5.56 -2.02 6.87
C THR A 231 -6.09 -0.66 7.28
N ALA A 232 -7.04 -0.59 8.22
CA ALA A 232 -7.60 0.66 8.70
C ALA A 232 -6.52 1.56 9.33
N ARG A 233 -5.67 0.99 10.19
CA ARG A 233 -4.54 1.70 10.78
C ARG A 233 -3.59 2.25 9.72
N LEU A 234 -3.23 1.44 8.73
CA LEU A 234 -2.30 1.84 7.69
C LEU A 234 -2.90 2.93 6.78
N ARG A 235 -4.20 2.86 6.47
CA ARG A 235 -4.91 3.93 5.74
C ARG A 235 -4.88 5.26 6.48
N THR A 236 -5.08 5.24 7.80
CA THR A 236 -4.95 6.46 8.61
C THR A 236 -3.56 7.08 8.49
N LEU A 237 -2.50 6.25 8.58
CA LEU A 237 -1.12 6.71 8.43
C LEU A 237 -0.83 7.30 7.04
N HIS A 238 -1.35 6.67 5.98
CA HIS A 238 -1.24 7.25 4.63
C HIS A 238 -2.01 8.56 4.52
N GLY A 239 -3.22 8.65 5.08
CA GLY A 239 -3.99 9.89 5.12
C GLY A 239 -3.25 11.02 5.84
N GLU A 240 -2.62 10.72 6.98
CA GLU A 240 -1.78 11.66 7.72
C GLU A 240 -0.56 12.11 6.92
N ALA A 241 0.13 11.18 6.26
CA ALA A 241 1.27 11.52 5.40
C ALA A 241 0.87 12.43 4.23
N MET A 242 -0.38 12.31 3.74
CA MET A 242 -0.91 13.14 2.65
C MET A 242 -1.55 14.45 3.13
N LEU A 243 -1.65 14.70 4.45
CA LEU A 243 -2.29 15.91 5.01
C LEU A 243 -1.80 17.23 4.39
N PRO A 244 -0.49 17.45 4.14
CA PRO A 244 -0.02 18.69 3.52
C PRO A 244 -0.71 18.98 2.18
N MET A 245 -1.06 17.94 1.41
CA MET A 245 -1.76 18.09 0.14
C MET A 245 -3.28 18.24 0.30
N LEU A 246 -3.85 17.65 1.36
CA LEU A 246 -5.28 17.68 1.65
C LEU A 246 -5.72 18.99 2.32
N MET A 247 -4.83 19.65 3.07
CA MET A 247 -5.16 20.83 3.88
C MET A 247 -4.74 22.18 3.28
N SER A 248 -4.09 22.19 2.11
CA SER A 248 -3.61 23.42 1.44
C SER A 248 -4.70 24.37 0.92
N SER A 249 -5.90 24.39 1.51
CA SER A 249 -7.01 25.28 1.10
C SER A 249 -7.89 25.78 2.26
N ARG A 250 -7.43 25.77 3.51
CA ARG A 250 -8.25 26.20 4.68
C ARG A 250 -7.81 27.46 5.42
N SER A 251 -6.89 28.24 4.87
CA SER A 251 -6.57 29.58 5.38
C SER A 251 -7.12 30.64 4.42
N LEU A 252 -8.43 30.89 4.53
CA LEU A 252 -9.08 32.15 4.13
C LEU A 252 -9.58 32.83 5.40
#